data_AF-W1X4Y7-F1
#
_entry.id   AF-W1X4Y7-F1
#
_cell.length_a   1.000
_cell.length_b   1.000
_cell.length_c   1.000
_cell.angle_alpha   90.00
_cell.angle_beta   90.00
_cell.angle_gamma   90.00
#
_symmetry.space_group_name_H-M   'P 1'
#
loop_
_entity.id
_entity.type
_entity.pdbx_description
1 polymer ?
#
loop_
_entity_poly.entity_id
_entity_poly.type
_entity_poly.pdbx_seq_one_letter_code
_entity_poly.pdbx_strand_id
1 'polypeptide(L)'
;HLSTFTTEKGHFCPVCYGTETICYGHNPQGSQRIQCRNCKKVWTPKQYQKEITPPEIIETVAFLVPFQGVSSGQKLYVLISFDALRGNILHLSTNYTQHQAGESLHYRYRGNAEPELHDNNIVQRVDMREAQFLRRSQFDEIQYGSAALKRNAKGVILRPVITAHGHFRVLNILFPTVKTHVISHECFLRGAIITAWADLFRQQQGEIWFIEEEIADDTDNMPW
;
A
#
# COMPACT_ATOMS: atom_id res chain seq x y z
N HIS A 1 -14.02 40.42 -0.66
CA HIS A 1 -12.63 39.94 -0.54
C HIS A 1 -12.52 38.56 0.10
N LEU A 2 -13.00 38.30 1.33
CA LEU A 2 -12.97 36.96 1.96
C LEU A 2 -13.91 35.92 1.32
N SER A 3 -15.11 36.31 0.90
CA SER A 3 -16.07 35.44 0.19
C SER A 3 -15.56 35.00 -1.20
N THR A 4 -14.76 35.82 -1.85
CA THR A 4 -14.11 35.49 -3.12
C THR A 4 -12.98 34.49 -2.90
N PHE A 5 -12.13 34.71 -1.89
CA PHE A 5 -11.04 33.80 -1.51
C PHE A 5 -11.55 32.40 -1.12
N THR A 6 -12.69 32.31 -0.43
CA THR A 6 -13.32 31.02 -0.06
C THR A 6 -13.88 30.26 -1.25
N THR A 7 -14.49 30.97 -2.19
CA THR A 7 -14.96 30.37 -3.45
C THR A 7 -13.78 29.91 -4.32
N GLU A 8 -12.58 30.43 -4.07
CA GLU A 8 -11.37 30.01 -4.78
C GLU A 8 -10.69 28.81 -4.11
N LYS A 9 -10.50 28.81 -2.78
CA LYS A 9 -9.67 27.80 -2.09
C LYS A 9 -10.43 26.77 -1.25
N GLY A 10 -11.66 27.08 -0.83
CA GLY A 10 -12.51 26.15 -0.06
C GLY A 10 -12.16 25.96 1.43
N HIS A 11 -11.28 26.78 2.02
CA HIS A 11 -10.84 26.62 3.42
C HIS A 11 -11.92 26.90 4.49
N PHE A 12 -12.91 27.74 4.19
CA PHE A 12 -14.00 28.07 5.11
C PHE A 12 -15.27 28.44 4.33
N CYS A 13 -16.41 28.39 5.01
CA CYS A 13 -17.70 28.64 4.39
C CYS A 13 -17.82 30.08 3.88
N PRO A 14 -18.24 30.30 2.61
CA PRO A 14 -18.40 31.65 2.06
C PRO A 14 -19.57 32.42 2.68
N VAL A 15 -20.43 31.76 3.48
CA VAL A 15 -21.62 32.35 4.09
C VAL A 15 -21.43 32.60 5.58
N CYS A 16 -21.07 31.55 6.34
CA CYS A 16 -20.97 31.63 7.80
C CYS A 16 -19.52 31.66 8.31
N TYR A 17 -18.53 31.61 7.40
CA TYR A 17 -17.10 31.58 7.74
C TYR A 17 -16.63 30.41 8.63
N GLY A 18 -17.48 29.42 8.88
CA GLY A 18 -17.10 28.19 9.57
C GLY A 18 -16.08 27.36 8.79
N THR A 19 -15.10 26.79 9.48
CA THR A 19 -14.00 25.99 8.90
C THR A 19 -14.37 24.52 8.69
N GLU A 20 -15.39 24.03 9.39
CA GLU A 20 -15.83 22.64 9.26
C GLU A 20 -16.60 22.40 7.95
N THR A 21 -16.01 21.60 7.06
CA THR A 21 -16.58 21.24 5.77
C THR A 21 -16.48 19.73 5.50
N ILE A 22 -17.33 19.23 4.60
CA ILE A 22 -17.31 17.85 4.11
C ILE A 22 -17.36 17.82 2.59
N CYS A 23 -16.84 16.77 1.97
CA CYS A 23 -17.03 16.51 0.55
C CYS A 23 -18.51 16.20 0.28
N TYR A 24 -19.12 16.87 -0.71
CA TYR A 24 -20.53 16.74 -1.08
C TYR A 24 -20.66 16.41 -2.57
N GLY A 25 -20.23 15.22 -2.96
CA GLY A 25 -20.26 14.77 -4.35
C GLY A 25 -19.48 15.67 -5.31
N HIS A 26 -19.77 15.54 -6.60
CA HIS A 26 -19.12 16.29 -7.66
C HIS A 26 -20.14 17.12 -8.46
N ASN A 27 -19.69 18.20 -9.08
CA ASN A 27 -20.50 18.93 -10.05
C ASN A 27 -20.54 18.15 -11.40
N PRO A 28 -21.40 18.54 -12.37
CA PRO A 28 -21.44 17.90 -13.69
C PRO A 28 -20.11 17.93 -14.48
N GLN A 29 -19.19 18.80 -14.10
CA GLN A 29 -17.85 18.93 -14.69
C GLN A 29 -16.79 18.06 -13.96
N GLY A 30 -17.21 17.28 -12.95
CA GLY A 30 -16.32 16.41 -12.17
C GLY A 30 -15.54 17.11 -11.05
N SER A 31 -15.77 18.40 -10.79
CA SER A 31 -15.09 19.12 -9.71
C SER A 31 -15.72 18.83 -8.34
N GLN A 32 -14.88 18.69 -7.31
CA GLN A 32 -15.31 18.40 -5.94
C GLN A 32 -16.18 19.54 -5.39
N ARG A 33 -17.40 19.21 -4.95
CA ARG A 33 -18.25 20.11 -4.17
C ARG A 33 -17.99 19.90 -2.69
N ILE A 34 -18.10 20.96 -1.90
CA ILE A 34 -17.99 20.90 -0.44
C ILE A 34 -19.24 21.51 0.21
N GLN A 35 -19.60 20.97 1.37
CA GLN A 35 -20.70 21.44 2.20
C GLN A 35 -20.19 21.89 3.57
N CYS A 36 -20.64 23.06 4.03
CA CYS A 36 -20.38 23.51 5.39
C CYS A 36 -21.19 22.68 6.40
N ARG A 37 -20.55 22.19 7.47
CA ARG A 37 -21.27 21.45 8.53
C ARG A 37 -22.25 22.34 9.30
N ASN A 38 -21.92 23.62 9.47
CA ASN A 38 -22.68 24.56 10.27
C ASN A 38 -23.95 25.05 9.54
N CYS A 39 -23.80 25.77 8.41
CA CYS A 39 -24.95 26.36 7.70
C CYS A 39 -25.45 25.54 6.50
N LYS A 40 -24.89 24.35 6.26
CA LYS A 40 -25.24 23.43 5.15
C LYS A 40 -25.08 24.00 3.74
N LYS A 41 -24.50 25.19 3.58
CA LYS A 41 -24.18 25.76 2.27
C LYS A 41 -23.26 24.82 1.49
N VAL A 42 -23.63 24.56 0.23
CA VAL A 42 -22.82 23.81 -0.74
C VAL A 42 -22.19 24.79 -1.73
N TRP A 43 -20.90 24.60 -2.04
CA TRP A 43 -20.22 25.34 -3.10
C TRP A 43 -19.13 24.49 -3.75
N THR A 44 -18.63 24.92 -4.92
CA THR A 44 -17.52 24.29 -5.63
C THR A 44 -16.34 25.25 -5.61
N PRO A 45 -15.28 24.99 -4.82
CA PRO A 45 -14.10 25.83 -4.84
C PRO A 45 -13.32 25.65 -6.15
N LYS A 46 -12.77 26.74 -6.70
CA LYS A 46 -12.00 26.68 -7.96
C LYS A 46 -10.74 25.83 -7.85
N GLN A 47 -10.10 25.84 -6.69
CA GLN A 47 -8.93 25.05 -6.33
C GLN A 47 -9.25 24.26 -5.07
N TYR A 48 -9.88 23.09 -5.22
CA TYR A 48 -9.94 22.12 -4.13
C TYR A 48 -8.65 21.30 -4.13
N GLN A 49 -7.70 21.67 -3.28
CA GLN A 49 -6.65 20.77 -2.86
C GLN A 49 -6.94 20.42 -1.41
N LYS A 50 -7.38 19.18 -1.15
CA LYS A 50 -7.29 18.66 0.20
C LYS A 50 -5.80 18.70 0.52
N GLU A 51 -5.42 19.47 1.53
CA GLU A 51 -4.03 19.55 1.98
C GLU A 51 -3.64 18.12 2.38
N ILE A 52 -2.84 17.47 1.54
CA ILE A 52 -2.34 16.13 1.83
C ILE A 52 -1.19 16.34 2.78
N THR A 53 -1.47 16.22 4.08
CA THR A 53 -0.40 16.11 5.06
C THR A 53 0.45 14.90 4.68
N PRO A 54 1.76 15.06 4.43
CA PRO A 54 2.62 13.93 4.14
C PRO A 54 2.58 12.92 5.29
N PRO A 55 2.67 11.61 5.00
CA PRO A 55 2.81 10.62 6.06
C PRO A 55 4.10 10.86 6.83
N GLU A 56 4.08 10.60 8.12
CA GLU A 56 5.29 10.57 8.96
C GLU A 56 5.86 9.16 9.01
N ILE A 57 4.97 8.16 8.98
CA ILE A 57 5.26 6.73 8.99
C ILE A 57 4.51 6.11 7.81
N ILE A 58 5.24 5.40 6.96
CA ILE A 58 4.63 4.59 5.90
C ILE A 58 4.62 3.14 6.38
N GLU A 59 3.43 2.56 6.44
CA GLU A 59 3.23 1.15 6.69
C GLU A 59 2.92 0.44 5.38
N THR A 60 3.62 -0.68 5.10
CA THR A 60 3.42 -1.49 3.90
C THR A 60 3.17 -2.94 4.26
N VAL A 61 1.96 -3.42 3.96
CA VAL A 61 1.60 -4.82 4.18
C VAL A 61 1.48 -5.58 2.85
N ALA A 62 1.83 -6.85 2.90
CA ALA A 62 1.73 -7.78 1.78
C ALA A 62 0.58 -8.77 1.99
N PHE A 63 -0.21 -8.98 0.95
CA PHE A 63 -1.30 -9.96 0.99
C PHE A 63 -1.48 -10.63 -0.37
N LEU A 64 -2.18 -11.77 -0.34
CA LEU A 64 -2.49 -12.56 -1.52
C LEU A 64 -3.95 -12.36 -1.88
N VAL A 65 -4.22 -11.94 -3.12
CA VAL A 65 -5.59 -11.83 -3.63
C VAL A 65 -5.86 -12.93 -4.65
N PRO A 66 -7.03 -13.58 -4.61
CA PRO A 66 -7.43 -14.47 -5.70
C PRO A 66 -7.60 -13.65 -6.98
N PHE A 67 -7.18 -14.24 -8.11
CA PHE A 67 -7.47 -13.65 -9.42
C PHE A 67 -7.88 -14.74 -10.42
N GLN A 68 -8.55 -14.31 -11.48
CA GLN A 68 -9.05 -15.22 -12.50
C GLN A 68 -7.97 -15.58 -13.53
N GLY A 69 -7.04 -16.44 -13.12
CA GLY A 69 -5.97 -16.96 -13.97
C GLY A 69 -6.38 -18.13 -14.86
N VAL A 70 -5.40 -18.95 -15.26
CA VAL A 70 -5.58 -20.13 -16.13
C VAL A 70 -6.40 -21.25 -15.48
N SER A 71 -6.37 -21.35 -14.15
CA SER A 71 -7.09 -22.34 -13.36
C SER A 71 -7.72 -21.71 -12.12
N SER A 72 -8.46 -22.48 -11.33
CA SER A 72 -8.86 -22.09 -9.98
C SER A 72 -7.64 -21.97 -9.05
N GLY A 73 -7.78 -21.19 -7.98
CA GLY A 73 -6.75 -21.03 -6.94
C GLY A 73 -5.56 -20.14 -7.31
N GLN A 74 -5.66 -19.40 -8.42
CA GLN A 74 -4.62 -18.47 -8.89
C GLN A 74 -4.59 -17.22 -8.00
N LYS A 75 -3.40 -16.77 -7.59
CA LYS A 75 -3.19 -15.66 -6.64
C LYS A 75 -2.29 -14.56 -7.22
N LEU A 76 -2.53 -13.31 -6.87
CA LEU A 76 -1.59 -12.21 -7.09
C LEU A 76 -0.97 -11.80 -5.76
N TYR A 77 0.29 -11.41 -5.83
CA TYR A 77 0.97 -10.76 -4.73
C TYR A 77 0.67 -9.26 -4.77
N VAL A 78 0.17 -8.72 -3.66
CA VAL A 78 -0.25 -7.32 -3.56
C VAL A 78 0.49 -6.65 -2.41
N LEU A 79 0.95 -5.43 -2.68
CA LEU A 79 1.47 -4.51 -1.69
C LEU A 79 0.51 -3.34 -1.54
N ILE A 80 0.14 -3.02 -0.32
CA ILE A 80 -0.56 -1.80 0.03
C ILE A 80 0.30 -1.01 1.00
N SER A 81 0.43 0.28 0.74
CA SER A 81 1.04 1.21 1.66
C SER A 81 0.05 2.24 2.13
N PHE A 82 0.09 2.56 3.42
CA PHE A 82 -0.78 3.56 4.04
C PHE A 82 -0.03 4.45 5.04
N ASP A 83 -0.61 5.60 5.35
CA ASP A 83 -0.18 6.46 6.45
C ASP A 83 -0.54 5.77 7.76
N ALA A 84 0.45 5.29 8.51
CA ALA A 84 0.22 4.52 9.74
C ALA A 84 -0.54 5.31 10.82
N LEU A 85 -0.47 6.64 10.78
CA LEU A 85 -1.14 7.50 11.77
C LEU A 85 -2.58 7.82 11.38
N ARG A 86 -2.87 7.89 10.08
CA ARG A 86 -4.17 8.38 9.56
C ARG A 86 -4.98 7.33 8.82
N GLY A 87 -4.42 6.16 8.53
CA GLY A 87 -5.05 5.06 7.80
C GLY A 87 -5.33 5.36 6.32
N ASN A 88 -4.78 6.45 5.76
CA ASN A 88 -4.99 6.79 4.35
C ASN A 88 -4.14 5.87 3.47
N ILE A 89 -4.75 5.23 2.48
CA ILE A 89 -4.03 4.45 1.47
C ILE A 89 -3.18 5.41 0.62
N LEU A 90 -1.87 5.18 0.62
CA LEU A 90 -0.88 5.95 -0.12
C LEU A 90 -0.61 5.35 -1.50
N HIS A 91 -0.46 4.03 -1.58
CA HIS A 91 -0.16 3.35 -2.82
C HIS A 91 -0.56 1.87 -2.79
N LEU A 92 -0.96 1.32 -3.93
CA LEU A 92 -1.27 -0.09 -4.11
C LEU A 92 -0.54 -0.58 -5.35
N SER A 93 0.08 -1.76 -5.26
CA SER A 93 0.68 -2.43 -6.41
C SER A 93 0.37 -3.92 -6.37
N THR A 94 0.14 -4.49 -7.55
CA THR A 94 0.13 -5.94 -7.73
C THR A 94 1.36 -6.36 -8.50
N ASN A 95 1.73 -7.63 -8.43
CA ASN A 95 2.78 -8.17 -9.29
C ASN A 95 2.35 -8.47 -10.73
N TYR A 96 1.14 -8.07 -11.13
CA TYR A 96 0.76 -8.05 -12.54
C TYR A 96 1.13 -6.72 -13.20
N THR A 97 1.59 -6.78 -14.45
CA THR A 97 1.77 -5.60 -15.29
C THR A 97 1.29 -5.86 -16.72
N GLN A 98 0.73 -4.84 -17.36
CA GLN A 98 0.39 -4.89 -18.79
C GLN A 98 1.61 -4.69 -19.69
N HIS A 99 2.71 -4.19 -19.13
CA HIS A 99 3.94 -3.93 -19.87
C HIS A 99 4.69 -5.22 -20.16
N GLN A 100 5.46 -5.22 -21.25
CA GLN A 100 6.39 -6.30 -21.55
C GLN A 100 7.55 -6.27 -20.55
N ALA A 101 8.00 -7.45 -20.14
CA ALA A 101 9.16 -7.60 -19.28
C ALA A 101 10.00 -8.79 -19.77
N GLY A 102 11.31 -8.73 -19.59
CA GLY A 102 12.20 -9.85 -19.89
C GLY A 102 11.87 -11.08 -19.04
N GLU A 103 12.13 -12.28 -19.57
CA GLU A 103 11.76 -13.54 -18.92
C GLU A 103 12.34 -13.72 -17.52
N SER A 104 13.52 -13.16 -17.25
CA SER A 104 14.17 -13.20 -15.94
C SER A 104 13.40 -12.46 -14.84
N LEU A 105 12.48 -11.56 -15.22
CA LEU A 105 11.64 -10.80 -14.30
C LEU A 105 10.31 -11.50 -14.03
N HIS A 106 9.98 -12.56 -14.78
CA HIS A 106 8.71 -13.25 -14.66
C HIS A 106 8.70 -14.12 -13.41
N TYR A 107 7.57 -14.10 -12.71
CA TYR A 107 7.32 -15.06 -11.65
C TYR A 107 7.02 -16.43 -12.24
N ARG A 108 7.69 -17.46 -11.71
CA ARG A 108 7.50 -18.86 -12.09
C ARG A 108 7.26 -19.66 -10.82
N TYR A 109 6.03 -20.18 -10.68
CA TYR A 109 5.70 -21.07 -9.58
C TYR A 109 6.35 -22.45 -9.78
N ARG A 110 7.07 -22.93 -8.77
CA ARG A 110 7.83 -24.18 -8.81
C ARG A 110 7.08 -25.39 -8.22
N GLY A 111 5.80 -25.23 -7.90
CA GLY A 111 4.96 -26.32 -7.37
C GLY A 111 4.88 -26.39 -5.85
N ASN A 112 5.74 -25.67 -5.13
CA ASN A 112 5.78 -25.68 -3.66
C ASN A 112 5.64 -24.25 -3.13
N ALA A 113 4.45 -23.91 -2.63
CA ALA A 113 4.24 -22.67 -1.91
C ALA A 113 4.88 -22.76 -0.52
N GLU A 114 5.34 -21.62 -0.01
CA GLU A 114 5.84 -21.54 1.35
C GLU A 114 4.69 -21.82 2.34
N PRO A 115 4.96 -22.59 3.42
CA PRO A 115 3.92 -22.95 4.37
C PRO A 115 3.47 -21.72 5.15
N GLU A 116 2.17 -21.66 5.42
CA GLU A 116 1.63 -20.69 6.37
C GLU A 116 2.24 -20.93 7.75
N LEU A 117 2.69 -19.85 8.38
CA LEU A 117 3.28 -19.89 9.72
C LEU A 117 2.16 -19.80 10.73
N HIS A 118 1.98 -20.85 11.54
CA HIS A 118 0.98 -20.88 12.59
C HIS A 118 1.66 -21.24 13.91
N ASP A 119 1.85 -20.23 14.77
CA ASP A 119 2.31 -20.37 16.15
C ASP A 119 1.73 -19.19 16.93
N ASN A 120 1.27 -19.41 18.17
CA ASN A 120 0.69 -18.34 18.99
C ASN A 120 1.77 -17.42 19.59
N ASN A 121 3.03 -17.86 19.63
CA ASN A 121 4.15 -17.08 20.13
C ASN A 121 4.78 -16.23 19.01
N ILE A 122 4.68 -14.91 19.14
CA ILE A 122 5.25 -13.95 18.19
C ILE A 122 6.76 -14.14 17.95
N VAL A 123 7.53 -14.47 18.98
CA VAL A 123 8.99 -14.69 18.85
C VAL A 123 9.25 -15.91 17.97
N GLN A 124 8.49 -16.99 18.17
CA GLN A 124 8.61 -18.19 17.34
C GLN A 124 8.18 -17.92 15.89
N ARG A 125 7.10 -17.14 15.66
CA ARG A 125 6.70 -16.75 14.30
C ARG A 125 7.80 -15.97 13.57
N VAL A 126 8.44 -15.02 14.26
CA VAL A 126 9.57 -14.25 13.74
C VAL A 126 10.71 -15.20 13.37
N ASP A 127 11.14 -16.08 14.28
CA ASP A 127 12.23 -17.05 14.02
C ASP A 127 11.90 -17.98 12.84
N MET A 128 10.65 -18.45 12.76
CA MET A 128 10.20 -19.30 11.65
C MET A 128 10.22 -18.56 10.32
N ARG A 129 9.79 -17.28 10.29
CA ARG A 129 9.83 -16.44 9.09
C ARG A 129 11.25 -16.23 8.62
N GLU A 130 12.17 -15.94 9.54
CA GLU A 130 13.58 -15.81 9.22
C GLU A 130 14.16 -17.10 8.64
N ALA A 131 13.87 -18.23 9.29
CA ALA A 131 14.30 -19.54 8.80
C ALA A 131 13.73 -19.87 7.42
N GLN A 132 12.49 -19.45 7.10
CA GLN A 132 11.89 -19.66 5.78
C GLN A 132 12.67 -18.95 4.69
N PHE A 133 12.89 -17.63 4.82
CA PHE A 133 13.59 -16.91 3.76
C PHE A 133 15.09 -17.24 3.70
N LEU A 134 15.71 -17.67 4.81
CA LEU A 134 17.10 -18.17 4.83
C LEU A 134 17.29 -19.48 4.07
N ARG A 135 16.23 -20.29 3.92
CA ARG A 135 16.26 -21.54 3.14
C ARG A 135 16.10 -21.31 1.64
N ARG A 136 15.70 -20.11 1.19
CA ARG A 136 15.53 -19.79 -0.23
C ARG A 136 16.89 -19.80 -0.92
N SER A 137 16.95 -20.30 -2.16
CA SER A 137 18.16 -20.22 -2.99
C SER A 137 18.54 -18.78 -3.34
N GLN A 138 17.55 -17.90 -3.44
CA GLN A 138 17.72 -16.45 -3.53
C GLN A 138 16.70 -15.82 -2.58
N PHE A 139 17.13 -14.88 -1.74
CA PHE A 139 16.27 -14.24 -0.74
C PHE A 139 15.02 -13.60 -1.34
N ASP A 140 15.09 -13.17 -2.59
CA ASP A 140 14.05 -12.49 -3.34
C ASP A 140 13.12 -13.44 -4.15
N GLU A 141 13.35 -14.76 -4.07
CA GLU A 141 12.56 -15.78 -4.78
C GLU A 141 11.49 -16.44 -3.88
N ILE A 142 10.53 -15.65 -3.42
CA ILE A 142 9.36 -16.15 -2.68
C ILE A 142 8.46 -17.02 -3.57
N GLN A 143 7.91 -18.11 -3.02
CA GLN A 143 6.90 -18.96 -3.67
C GLN A 143 5.55 -18.83 -2.94
N TYR A 144 4.73 -17.86 -3.35
CA TYR A 144 3.45 -17.57 -2.67
C TYR A 144 2.25 -18.38 -3.21
N GLY A 145 2.47 -19.16 -4.28
CA GLY A 145 1.44 -19.97 -4.94
C GLY A 145 1.40 -19.79 -6.46
N SER A 146 0.44 -20.44 -7.10
CA SER A 146 0.28 -20.40 -8.56
C SER A 146 -0.22 -19.04 -9.03
N ALA A 147 0.43 -18.48 -10.05
CA ALA A 147 0.03 -17.24 -10.70
C ALA A 147 0.33 -17.28 -12.20
N ALA A 148 -0.68 -17.66 -12.98
CA ALA A 148 -0.61 -17.81 -14.43
C ALA A 148 -1.82 -17.16 -15.10
N LEU A 149 -1.54 -16.36 -16.13
CA LEU A 149 -2.56 -15.68 -16.93
C LEU A 149 -3.32 -16.67 -17.82
N LYS A 150 -4.57 -16.33 -18.16
CA LYS A 150 -5.36 -17.07 -19.15
C LYS A 150 -4.67 -17.08 -20.51
N ARG A 151 -5.00 -18.08 -21.34
CA ARG A 151 -4.57 -18.11 -22.74
C ARG A 151 -4.96 -16.79 -23.43
N ASN A 152 -3.98 -16.14 -24.07
CA ASN A 152 -4.10 -14.85 -24.77
C ASN A 152 -4.38 -13.61 -23.88
N ALA A 153 -4.35 -13.73 -22.55
CA ALA A 153 -4.39 -12.55 -21.70
C ALA A 153 -3.11 -11.71 -21.88
N LYS A 154 -3.26 -10.38 -21.91
CA LYS A 154 -2.14 -9.45 -22.04
C LYS A 154 -1.42 -9.28 -20.71
N GLY A 155 -0.13 -8.97 -20.78
CA GLY A 155 0.70 -8.65 -19.63
C GLY A 155 1.50 -9.83 -19.11
N VAL A 156 2.15 -9.64 -17.98
CA VAL A 156 3.02 -10.62 -17.32
C VAL A 156 2.87 -10.54 -15.81
N ILE A 157 3.16 -11.66 -15.13
CA ILE A 157 3.29 -11.71 -13.67
C ILE A 157 4.78 -11.56 -13.35
N LEU A 158 5.13 -10.52 -12.62
CA LEU A 158 6.49 -10.23 -12.18
C LEU A 158 6.82 -10.95 -10.88
N ARG A 159 8.11 -11.21 -10.67
CA ARG A 159 8.63 -11.61 -9.36
C ARG A 159 8.26 -10.53 -8.32
N PRO A 160 7.74 -10.89 -7.13
CA PRO A 160 7.32 -9.92 -6.12
C PRO A 160 8.37 -8.87 -5.75
N VAL A 161 9.66 -9.23 -5.75
CA VAL A 161 10.77 -8.28 -5.52
C VAL A 161 10.78 -7.12 -6.51
N ILE A 162 10.48 -7.36 -7.78
CA ILE A 162 10.45 -6.33 -8.82
C ILE A 162 9.32 -5.34 -8.54
N THR A 163 8.16 -5.88 -8.14
CA THR A 163 7.01 -5.08 -7.71
C THR A 163 7.34 -4.26 -6.46
N ALA A 164 8.04 -4.84 -5.48
CA ALA A 164 8.45 -4.11 -4.27
C ALA A 164 9.35 -2.93 -4.61
N HIS A 165 10.39 -3.11 -5.43
CA HIS A 165 11.25 -2.00 -5.85
C HIS A 165 10.48 -0.90 -6.60
N GLY A 166 9.55 -1.28 -7.49
CA GLY A 166 8.68 -0.32 -8.16
C GLY A 166 7.79 0.44 -7.19
N HIS A 167 7.14 -0.27 -6.26
CA HIS A 167 6.24 0.26 -5.25
C HIS A 167 6.94 1.30 -4.37
N PHE A 168 8.10 0.96 -3.80
CA PHE A 168 8.85 1.85 -2.93
C PHE A 168 9.51 3.01 -3.69
N ARG A 169 9.89 2.83 -4.95
CA ARG A 169 10.36 3.94 -5.79
C ARG A 169 9.28 5.01 -5.98
N VAL A 170 8.03 4.60 -6.23
CA VAL A 170 6.91 5.56 -6.34
C VAL A 170 6.70 6.28 -5.02
N LEU A 171 6.69 5.56 -3.90
CA LEU A 171 6.54 6.15 -2.57
C LEU A 171 7.67 7.12 -2.22
N ASN A 172 8.92 6.80 -2.55
CA ASN A 172 10.06 7.69 -2.33
C ASN A 172 9.96 8.96 -3.18
N ILE A 173 9.46 8.88 -4.42
CA ILE A 173 9.22 10.08 -5.24
C ILE A 173 8.16 10.98 -4.59
N LEU A 174 7.10 10.40 -4.03
CA LEU A 174 6.00 11.15 -3.43
C LEU A 174 6.33 11.67 -2.02
N PHE A 175 7.06 10.88 -1.23
CA PHE A 175 7.32 11.10 0.19
C PHE A 175 8.81 10.85 0.53
N PRO A 176 9.74 11.60 -0.07
CA PRO A 176 11.18 11.35 0.06
C PRO A 176 11.72 11.56 1.48
N THR A 177 11.01 12.34 2.30
CA THR A 177 11.44 12.75 3.65
C THR A 177 10.96 11.81 4.75
N VAL A 178 10.17 10.78 4.44
CA VAL A 178 9.74 9.78 5.41
C VAL A 178 10.95 9.01 5.91
N LYS A 179 11.04 8.86 7.23
CA LYS A 179 12.17 8.21 7.91
C LYS A 179 11.82 6.85 8.47
N THR A 180 10.57 6.66 8.87
CA THR A 180 10.10 5.44 9.53
C THR A 180 9.24 4.65 8.56
N HIS A 181 9.69 3.42 8.30
CA HIS A 181 9.00 2.47 7.47
C HIS A 181 8.64 1.23 8.29
N VAL A 182 7.38 0.83 8.20
CA VAL A 182 6.87 -0.34 8.90
C VAL A 182 6.43 -1.33 7.82
N ILE A 183 6.88 -2.59 7.87
CA ILE A 183 6.64 -3.55 6.79
C ILE A 183 6.27 -4.94 7.28
N SER A 184 5.53 -5.70 6.46
CA SER A 184 5.45 -7.15 6.63
C SER A 184 6.83 -7.77 6.70
N HIS A 185 6.98 -8.83 7.51
CA HIS A 185 8.25 -9.50 7.74
C HIS A 185 8.73 -10.32 6.53
N GLU A 186 9.24 -9.63 5.51
CA GLU A 186 9.83 -10.21 4.30
C GLU A 186 11.15 -9.53 3.94
N CYS A 187 12.19 -10.33 3.72
CA CYS A 187 13.55 -9.83 3.51
C CYS A 187 13.70 -8.96 2.26
N PHE A 188 12.96 -9.25 1.18
CA PHE A 188 13.03 -8.45 -0.05
C PHE A 188 12.31 -7.10 0.07
N LEU A 189 11.31 -6.96 0.95
CA LEU A 189 10.68 -5.67 1.25
C LEU A 189 11.68 -4.76 1.95
N ARG A 190 12.40 -5.30 2.94
CA ARG A 190 13.52 -4.60 3.60
C ARG A 190 14.54 -4.11 2.58
N GLY A 191 14.99 -4.99 1.68
CA GLY A 191 15.95 -4.63 0.63
C GLY A 191 15.43 -3.52 -0.30
N ALA A 192 14.16 -3.57 -0.68
CA ALA A 192 13.55 -2.59 -1.56
C ALA A 192 13.43 -1.20 -0.91
N ILE A 193 13.08 -1.11 0.39
CA ILE A 193 13.06 0.15 1.15
C ILE A 193 14.46 0.74 1.29
N ILE A 194 15.44 -0.07 1.71
CA ILE A 194 16.83 0.38 1.84
C ILE A 194 17.34 0.92 0.50
N THR A 195 16.95 0.30 -0.61
CA THR A 195 17.32 0.77 -1.95
C THR A 195 16.61 2.08 -2.30
N ALA A 196 15.31 2.23 -1.98
CA ALA A 196 14.53 3.41 -2.32
C ALA A 196 14.93 4.66 -1.50
N TRP A 197 15.23 4.51 -0.21
CA TRP A 197 15.69 5.58 0.68
C TRP A 197 17.18 5.44 1.04
N ALA A 198 18.00 5.01 0.08
CA ALA A 198 19.40 4.65 0.33
C ALA A 198 20.23 5.77 0.99
N ASP A 199 20.00 7.03 0.64
CA ASP A 199 20.72 8.16 1.26
C ASP A 199 20.40 8.30 2.75
N LEU A 200 19.13 8.11 3.12
CA LEU A 200 18.62 8.26 4.47
C LEU A 200 19.11 7.11 5.37
N PHE A 201 19.15 5.88 4.86
CA PHE A 201 19.75 4.75 5.57
C PHE A 201 21.28 4.83 5.66
N ARG A 202 21.97 5.32 4.61
CA ARG A 202 23.41 5.59 4.68
C ARG A 202 23.77 6.62 5.75
N GLN A 203 22.89 7.57 6.02
CA GLN A 203 23.03 8.57 7.07
C GLN A 203 22.55 8.09 8.46
N GLN A 204 22.12 6.83 8.60
CA GLN A 204 21.57 6.26 9.84
C GLN A 204 20.35 7.05 10.39
N GLN A 205 19.56 7.65 9.50
CA GLN A 205 18.35 8.40 9.86
C GLN A 205 17.05 7.62 9.60
N GLY A 206 17.16 6.42 9.04
CA GLY A 206 16.03 5.58 8.69
C GLY A 206 15.79 4.46 9.67
N GLU A 207 14.52 4.17 9.87
CA GLU A 207 14.04 3.11 10.73
C GLU A 207 13.19 2.14 9.91
N ILE A 208 13.43 0.85 10.09
CA ILE A 208 12.60 -0.22 9.54
C ILE A 208 12.09 -1.05 10.70
N TRP A 209 10.78 -1.18 10.79
CA TRP A 209 10.08 -2.02 11.75
C TRP A 209 9.35 -3.13 11.01
N PHE A 210 9.29 -4.32 11.61
CA PHE A 210 8.51 -5.43 11.07
C PHE A 210 7.17 -5.55 11.80
N ILE A 211 6.12 -5.84 11.07
CA ILE A 211 4.80 -6.15 11.61
C ILE A 211 4.58 -7.65 11.52
N GLU A 212 4.19 -8.21 12.65
CA GLU A 212 3.62 -9.55 12.70
C GLU A 212 2.17 -9.45 13.14
N GLU A 213 1.26 -9.79 12.22
CA GLU A 213 -0.17 -9.73 12.45
C GLU A 213 -0.60 -10.97 13.27
N GLU A 214 -1.37 -10.72 14.33
CA GLU A 214 -2.12 -11.76 15.02
C GLU A 214 -3.59 -11.57 14.67
N ILE A 215 -4.09 -12.40 13.76
CA ILE A 215 -5.53 -12.48 13.53
C ILE A 215 -6.07 -13.28 14.71
N ALA A 216 -6.70 -12.61 15.67
CA ALA A 216 -7.47 -13.30 16.69
C ALA A 216 -8.54 -14.12 15.97
N ASP A 217 -8.43 -15.46 16.02
CA ASP A 217 -9.51 -16.31 15.55
C ASP A 217 -10.75 -15.98 16.39
N ASP A 218 -11.81 -15.59 15.69
CA ASP A 218 -13.12 -15.12 16.16
C ASP A 218 -13.91 -16.27 16.83
N THR A 219 -13.27 -16.95 17.78
CA THR A 219 -13.92 -17.85 18.74
C THR A 219 -14.48 -17.09 19.94
N ASP A 220 -14.24 -15.78 20.01
CA ASP A 220 -14.88 -14.91 21.00
C ASP A 220 -16.28 -14.55 20.48
N ASN A 221 -17.27 -15.34 20.90
CA ASN A 221 -18.70 -15.09 20.73
C ASN A 221 -19.14 -13.80 21.45
N MET A 222 -18.60 -12.65 21.09
CA MET A 222 -19.06 -11.36 21.59
C MET A 222 -20.17 -10.85 20.66
N PRO A 223 -21.41 -10.70 21.16
CA PRO A 223 -22.53 -10.25 20.35
C PRO A 223 -22.31 -8.79 19.91
N TRP A 224 -22.56 -8.57 18.62
CA TRP A 224 -22.62 -7.28 17.91
C TRP A 224 -23.45 -6.21 18.63
#